data_AF-A0A0F7SJK7-F1
#
_entry.id   AF-A0A0F7SJK7-F1
#
_cell.length_a   1.000
_cell.length_b   1.000
_cell.length_c   1.000
_cell.angle_alpha   90.00
_cell.angle_beta   90.00
_cell.angle_gamma   90.00
#
_symmetry.space_group_name_H-M   'P 1'
#
loop_
_entity.id
_entity.type
_entity.pdbx_description
1 polymer ?
#
loop_
_entity_poly.entity_id
_entity_poly.type
_entity_poly.pdbx_seq_one_letter_code
_entity_poly.pdbx_strand_id
1 'polypeptide(L)'
;MAETVDQFRCRGIGMDGWHHSRQTLSSFEDPEEAFRRRGAHFTFDAPAYYQFIQSLRSPTHADQAIPFPTFSHSLKDPSPSEQPIEPSDDLVLIEGLYVLLDISPWSEAAALLDAKIWIEADHTLTRERLIRRHIETGVEQTASAAQNRVDGSDMLNAQFIQDRLIKTDVTVVHVKSEGFDGEGVERNVCFQLDAS
;
A
#
# COMPACT_ATOMS: atom_id res chain seq x y z
N MET A 1 17.53 -16.67 -36.34
CA MET A 1 17.38 -15.39 -35.64
C MET A 1 16.30 -15.63 -34.61
N ALA A 2 16.61 -15.55 -33.31
CA ALA A 2 15.60 -15.68 -32.28
C ALA A 2 14.73 -14.42 -32.32
N GLU A 3 13.42 -14.57 -32.51
CA GLU A 3 12.48 -13.49 -32.25
C GLU A 3 12.58 -13.15 -30.77
N THR A 4 13.09 -11.96 -30.46
CA THR A 4 12.99 -11.39 -29.13
C THR A 4 11.51 -11.14 -28.90
N VAL A 5 10.87 -11.98 -28.11
CA VAL A 5 9.55 -11.67 -27.58
C VAL A 5 9.72 -10.40 -26.76
N ASP A 6 9.01 -9.32 -27.10
CA ASP A 6 8.98 -8.13 -26.25
C ASP A 6 8.56 -8.58 -24.86
N GLN A 7 9.50 -8.44 -23.92
CA GLN A 7 9.29 -8.88 -22.55
C GLN A 7 8.37 -7.87 -21.88
N PHE A 8 7.14 -8.29 -21.57
CA PHE A 8 6.21 -7.46 -20.80
C PHE A 8 6.83 -7.08 -19.45
N ARG A 9 6.94 -5.78 -19.17
CA ARG A 9 7.55 -5.24 -17.95
C ARG A 9 6.47 -4.63 -17.05
N CYS A 10 6.40 -5.12 -15.81
CA CYS A 10 5.50 -4.61 -14.80
C CYS A 10 6.31 -3.99 -13.65
N ARG A 11 5.99 -2.75 -13.29
CA ARG A 11 6.56 -2.04 -12.15
C ARG A 11 5.56 -2.01 -11.00
N GLY A 12 5.89 -2.69 -9.90
CA GLY A 12 5.14 -2.60 -8.65
C GLY A 12 5.55 -1.38 -7.83
N ILE A 13 4.57 -0.65 -7.29
CA ILE A 13 4.77 0.56 -6.49
C ILE A 13 3.89 0.50 -5.26
N GLY A 14 4.52 0.59 -4.09
CA GLY A 14 3.82 0.70 -2.82
C GLY A 14 3.55 2.16 -2.44
N MET A 15 2.32 2.44 -2.01
CA MET A 15 1.89 3.72 -1.45
C MET A 15 2.70 4.13 -0.20
N ASP A 16 3.40 3.20 0.44
CA ASP A 16 4.17 3.45 1.66
C ASP A 16 5.29 4.49 1.49
N GLY A 17 5.77 4.71 0.26
CA GLY A 17 6.70 5.79 -0.04
C GLY A 17 6.16 7.19 0.25
N TRP A 18 4.84 7.33 0.36
CA TRP A 18 4.19 8.60 0.70
C TRP A 18 3.85 8.74 2.18
N HIS A 19 4.32 7.87 3.06
CA HIS A 19 4.28 8.17 4.49
C HIS A 19 4.96 9.50 4.76
N HIS A 20 4.37 10.33 5.62
CA HIS A 20 5.10 11.45 6.18
C HIS A 20 6.31 10.93 6.97
N SER A 21 7.43 11.64 6.83
CA SER A 21 8.63 11.36 7.61
C SER A 21 8.33 11.52 9.10
N ARG A 22 9.05 10.83 9.97
CA ARG A 22 8.94 11.02 11.43
C ARG A 22 9.19 12.47 11.81
N GLN A 23 10.10 13.15 11.12
CA GLN A 23 10.32 14.59 11.33
C GLN A 23 9.07 15.41 11.02
N THR A 24 8.38 15.10 9.92
CA THR A 24 7.13 15.74 9.52
C THR A 24 6.02 15.44 10.55
N LEU A 25 5.86 14.18 10.96
CA LEU A 25 4.86 13.79 11.97
C LEU A 25 5.09 14.50 13.32
N SER A 26 6.35 14.69 13.73
CA SER A 26 6.69 15.47 14.93
C SER A 26 6.27 16.94 14.89
N SER A 27 5.95 17.47 13.70
CA SER A 27 5.50 18.86 13.51
C SER A 27 3.98 19.01 13.38
N PHE A 28 3.22 17.90 13.48
CA PHE A 28 1.77 17.93 13.45
C PHE A 28 1.20 18.59 14.72
N GLU A 29 -0.07 19.00 14.67
CA GLU A 29 -0.77 19.59 15.82
C GLU A 29 -0.80 18.63 17.03
N ASP A 30 -1.01 17.34 16.75
CA ASP A 30 -0.93 16.26 17.74
C ASP A 30 0.06 15.17 17.25
N PRO A 31 1.36 15.32 17.56
CA PRO A 31 2.37 14.34 17.17
C PRO A 31 2.16 12.97 17.83
N GLU A 32 1.66 12.92 19.06
CA GLU A 32 1.44 11.66 19.78
C GLU A 32 0.39 10.82 19.05
N GLU A 33 -0.73 11.43 18.67
CA GLU A 33 -1.76 10.79 17.85
C GLU A 33 -1.21 10.40 16.48
N ALA A 34 -0.43 11.28 15.82
CA ALA A 34 0.15 11.01 14.51
C ALA A 34 1.09 9.79 14.53
N PHE A 35 1.91 9.62 15.56
CA PHE A 35 2.74 8.43 15.74
C PHE A 35 1.93 7.20 16.13
N ARG A 36 0.93 7.35 17.01
CA ARG A 36 0.06 6.25 17.44
C ARG A 36 -0.76 5.69 16.29
N ARG A 37 -1.24 6.57 15.40
CA ARG A 37 -2.03 6.26 14.20
C ARG A 37 -1.20 6.26 12.92
N ARG A 38 0.13 6.14 13.00
CA ARG A 38 0.96 6.04 11.79
C ARG A 38 0.48 4.85 10.95
N GLY A 39 0.18 5.12 9.68
CA GLY A 39 -0.54 4.21 8.79
C GLY A 39 -2.00 4.61 8.55
N ALA A 40 -2.55 5.60 9.26
CA ALA A 40 -3.83 6.24 8.94
C ALA A 40 -3.68 7.22 7.76
N HIS A 41 -4.75 7.45 7.00
CA HIS A 41 -4.67 8.24 5.75
C HIS A 41 -4.06 9.64 5.91
N PHE A 42 -4.28 10.30 7.06
CA PHE A 42 -3.74 11.64 7.34
C PHE A 42 -2.24 11.64 7.67
N THR A 43 -1.63 10.45 7.84
CA THR A 43 -0.19 10.29 8.07
C THR A 43 0.60 10.06 6.77
N PHE A 44 -0.06 10.21 5.62
CA PHE A 44 0.52 10.17 4.28
C PHE A 44 0.43 11.53 3.59
N ASP A 45 1.42 11.83 2.76
CA ASP A 45 1.42 12.96 1.84
C ASP A 45 0.55 12.65 0.61
N ALA A 46 -0.77 12.66 0.83
CA ALA A 46 -1.76 12.42 -0.21
C ALA A 46 -1.65 13.41 -1.40
N PRO A 47 -1.36 14.71 -1.19
CA PRO A 47 -1.10 15.64 -2.29
C PRO A 47 0.09 15.22 -3.16
N ALA A 48 1.22 14.81 -2.56
CA ALA A 48 2.38 14.33 -3.32
C ALA A 48 2.09 13.02 -4.06
N TYR A 49 1.28 12.13 -3.48
CA TYR A 49 0.81 10.92 -4.18
C TYR A 49 -0.04 11.28 -5.40
N TYR A 50 -1.00 12.20 -5.25
CA TYR A 50 -1.82 12.65 -6.37
C TYR A 50 -0.98 13.29 -7.49
N GLN A 51 -0.02 14.15 -7.15
CA GLN A 51 0.91 14.74 -8.13
C GLN A 51 1.72 13.69 -8.87
N PHE A 52 2.14 12.62 -8.18
CA PHE A 52 2.80 11.48 -8.81
C PHE A 52 1.88 10.77 -9.81
N ILE A 53 0.62 10.48 -9.44
CA ILE A 53 -0.32 9.86 -10.39
C ILE A 53 -0.57 10.76 -11.61
N GLN A 54 -0.63 12.08 -11.42
CA GLN A 54 -0.71 13.03 -12.53
C GLN A 54 0.51 12.97 -13.45
N SER A 55 1.72 12.79 -12.91
CA SER A 55 2.94 12.72 -13.72
C SER A 55 2.95 11.46 -14.59
N LEU A 56 2.43 10.33 -14.10
CA LEU A 56 2.28 9.09 -14.89
C LEU A 56 1.37 9.27 -16.12
N ARG A 57 0.40 10.17 -16.04
CA ARG A 57 -0.53 10.46 -17.15
C ARG A 57 -0.04 11.54 -18.09
N SER A 58 1.02 12.27 -17.74
CA SER A 58 1.48 13.40 -18.54
C SER A 58 2.22 12.91 -19.80
N PRO A 59 1.76 13.27 -21.01
CA PRO A 59 2.44 12.91 -22.26
C PRO A 59 3.88 13.44 -22.35
N THR A 60 4.20 14.49 -21.59
CA THR A 60 5.55 15.09 -21.54
C THR A 60 6.61 14.17 -20.94
N HIS A 61 6.20 13.12 -20.22
CA HIS A 61 7.12 12.17 -19.57
C HIS A 61 7.22 10.82 -20.30
N ALA A 62 6.61 10.68 -21.48
CA ALA A 62 6.57 9.41 -22.20
C ALA A 62 7.97 8.79 -22.47
N ASP A 63 9.00 9.62 -22.63
CA ASP A 63 10.37 9.18 -22.91
C ASP A 63 11.32 9.36 -21.70
N GLN A 64 10.80 9.64 -20.51
CA GLN A 64 11.61 9.93 -19.31
C GLN A 64 11.31 8.97 -18.18
N ALA A 65 12.36 8.57 -17.45
CA ALA A 65 12.19 7.81 -16.23
C ALA A 65 11.48 8.66 -15.15
N ILE A 66 10.43 8.11 -14.54
CA ILE A 66 9.64 8.80 -13.51
C ILE A 66 10.08 8.30 -12.12
N PRO A 67 10.66 9.16 -11.27
CA PRO A 67 11.03 8.78 -9.92
C PRO A 67 9.79 8.66 -9.04
N PHE A 68 9.87 7.78 -8.04
CA PHE A 68 8.86 7.65 -6.99
C PHE A 68 9.53 7.32 -5.66
N PRO A 69 8.93 7.68 -4.52
CA PRO A 69 9.42 7.27 -3.21
C PRO A 69 9.04 5.82 -2.88
N THR A 70 9.83 5.18 -2.05
CA THR A 70 9.59 3.90 -1.39
C THR A 70 9.73 4.09 0.13
N PHE A 71 9.51 3.04 0.92
CA PHE A 71 9.65 3.09 2.37
C PHE A 71 10.83 2.25 2.86
N SER A 72 11.75 2.88 3.60
CA SER A 72 12.88 2.18 4.19
C SER A 72 12.51 1.67 5.58
N HIS A 73 12.40 0.34 5.72
CA HIS A 73 12.10 -0.31 6.99
C HIS A 73 13.21 -0.13 8.04
N SER A 74 14.48 -0.01 7.61
CA SER A 74 15.61 0.22 8.51
C SER A 74 15.62 1.66 9.04
N LEU A 75 15.26 2.64 8.20
CA LEU A 75 15.17 4.06 8.60
C LEU A 75 13.83 4.40 9.24
N LYS A 76 12.80 3.57 9.01
CA LYS A 76 11.39 3.82 9.35
C LYS A 76 10.87 5.13 8.77
N ASP A 77 11.32 5.47 7.56
CA ASP A 77 11.04 6.72 6.86
C ASP A 77 11.04 6.51 5.33
N PRO A 78 10.32 7.37 4.57
CA PRO A 78 10.32 7.32 3.12
C PRO A 78 11.72 7.62 2.55
N SER A 79 12.06 6.96 1.45
CA SER A 79 13.32 7.12 0.72
C SER A 79 13.06 7.09 -0.79
N PRO A 80 13.88 7.70 -1.65
CA PRO A 80 13.74 7.55 -3.10
C PRO A 80 13.86 6.08 -3.53
N SER A 81 13.07 5.64 -4.50
CA SER A 81 13.30 4.35 -5.15
C SER A 81 14.63 4.37 -5.91
N GLU A 82 15.40 3.28 -5.81
CA GLU A 82 16.62 3.07 -6.60
C GLU A 82 16.31 2.77 -8.08
N GLN A 83 15.10 2.30 -8.36
CA GLN A 83 14.63 1.99 -9.71
C GLN A 83 13.41 2.84 -10.04
N PRO A 84 13.54 3.86 -10.91
CA PRO A 84 12.40 4.63 -11.37
C PRO A 84 11.50 3.78 -12.28
N ILE A 85 10.34 4.33 -12.64
CA ILE A 85 9.52 3.78 -13.71
C ILE A 85 10.19 4.16 -15.02
N GLU A 86 10.53 3.17 -15.83
CA GLU A 86 11.18 3.42 -17.11
C GLU A 86 10.13 3.56 -18.23
N PRO A 87 10.41 4.30 -19.31
CA PRO A 87 9.54 4.34 -20.51
C PRO A 87 9.21 2.97 -21.11
N SER A 88 10.03 1.96 -20.81
CA SER A 88 9.85 0.58 -21.23
C SER A 88 8.99 -0.27 -20.28
N ASP A 89 8.50 0.28 -19.17
CA ASP A 89 7.56 -0.42 -18.29
C ASP A 89 6.15 -0.35 -18.90
N ASP A 90 5.59 -1.50 -19.28
CA ASP A 90 4.27 -1.62 -19.93
C ASP A 90 3.10 -1.46 -18.96
N LEU A 91 3.33 -1.79 -17.69
CA LEU A 91 2.33 -1.76 -16.63
C LEU A 91 2.92 -1.19 -15.35
N VAL A 92 2.20 -0.25 -14.73
CA VAL A 92 2.46 0.20 -13.37
C VAL A 92 1.35 -0.35 -12.48
N LEU A 93 1.73 -1.21 -11.53
CA LEU A 93 0.84 -1.74 -10.52
C LEU A 93 1.07 -0.96 -9.23
N ILE A 94 0.04 -0.24 -8.79
CA ILE A 94 0.09 0.56 -7.57
C ILE A 94 -0.73 -0.14 -6.49
N GLU A 95 -0.10 -0.42 -5.35
CA GLU A 95 -0.74 -1.00 -4.18
C GLU A 95 -0.72 -0.06 -2.98
N GLY A 96 -1.73 -0.16 -2.12
CA GLY A 96 -1.77 0.59 -0.87
C GLY A 96 -3.16 0.65 -0.27
N LEU A 97 -3.22 0.98 1.03
CA LEU A 97 -4.46 1.03 1.80
C LEU A 97 -5.45 2.09 1.29
N TYR A 98 -4.97 3.23 0.81
CA TYR A 98 -5.79 4.41 0.50
C TYR A 98 -5.87 4.75 -0.99
N VAL A 99 -5.29 3.93 -1.87
CA VAL A 99 -5.25 4.21 -3.31
C VAL A 99 -6.63 4.22 -3.98
N LEU A 100 -7.66 3.67 -3.30
CA LEU A 100 -9.07 3.64 -3.72
C LEU A 100 -10.01 4.32 -2.69
N LEU A 101 -9.49 5.21 -1.84
CA LEU A 101 -10.28 5.90 -0.82
C LEU A 101 -11.10 7.05 -1.42
N ASP A 102 -12.39 7.13 -1.07
CA ASP A 102 -13.34 8.15 -1.53
C ASP A 102 -13.22 9.47 -0.74
N ILE A 103 -11.99 9.98 -0.63
CA ILE A 103 -11.67 11.24 0.04
C ILE A 103 -10.59 11.95 -0.76
N SER A 104 -10.75 13.25 -0.99
CA SER A 104 -9.73 14.06 -1.67
C SER A 104 -8.42 14.13 -0.87
N PRO A 105 -7.23 14.05 -1.51
CA PRO A 105 -6.99 13.93 -2.95
C PRO A 105 -6.91 12.47 -3.48
N TRP A 106 -7.21 11.47 -2.65
CA TRP A 106 -7.10 10.05 -3.02
C TRP A 106 -8.08 9.66 -4.13
N SER A 107 -9.31 10.17 -4.06
CA SER A 107 -10.34 9.86 -5.05
C SER A 107 -10.02 10.47 -6.42
N GLU A 108 -9.40 11.66 -6.46
CA GLU A 108 -8.91 12.28 -7.70
C GLU A 108 -7.74 11.50 -8.29
N ALA A 109 -6.82 11.00 -7.44
CA ALA A 109 -5.75 10.12 -7.88
C ALA A 109 -6.32 8.80 -8.45
N ALA A 110 -7.28 8.19 -7.76
CA ALA A 110 -7.91 6.95 -8.19
C ALA A 110 -8.69 7.10 -9.51
N ALA A 111 -9.28 8.27 -9.76
CA ALA A 111 -9.98 8.58 -11.00
C ALA A 111 -9.06 8.60 -12.23
N LEU A 112 -7.74 8.73 -12.02
CA LEU A 112 -6.76 8.68 -13.10
C LEU A 112 -6.30 7.25 -13.41
N LEU A 113 -6.60 6.25 -12.57
CA LEU A 113 -6.18 4.86 -12.77
C LEU A 113 -7.02 4.15 -13.84
N ASP A 114 -6.37 3.31 -14.66
CA ASP A 114 -7.04 2.56 -15.73
C ASP A 114 -7.91 1.40 -15.20
N ALA A 115 -7.48 0.78 -14.10
CA ALA A 115 -8.20 -0.32 -13.44
C ALA A 115 -8.08 -0.22 -11.92
N LYS A 116 -9.18 -0.50 -11.22
CA LYS A 116 -9.29 -0.45 -9.76
C LYS A 116 -9.65 -1.82 -9.22
N ILE A 117 -8.73 -2.43 -8.48
CA ILE A 117 -8.87 -3.78 -7.94
C ILE A 117 -8.96 -3.69 -6.42
N TRP A 118 -10.04 -4.21 -5.85
CA TRP A 118 -10.19 -4.38 -4.40
C TRP A 118 -9.85 -5.80 -4.01
N ILE A 119 -9.03 -5.96 -2.97
CA ILE A 119 -8.75 -7.26 -2.36
C ILE A 119 -9.61 -7.35 -1.09
N GLU A 120 -10.62 -8.21 -1.14
CA GLU A 120 -11.51 -8.45 0.00
C GLU A 120 -11.04 -9.67 0.76
N ALA A 121 -10.88 -9.53 2.08
CA ALA A 121 -10.53 -10.62 2.98
C ALA A 121 -11.46 -10.63 4.19
N ASP A 122 -11.65 -11.81 4.76
CA ASP A 122 -12.39 -11.97 6.01
C ASP A 122 -11.72 -11.14 7.13
N HIS A 123 -12.53 -10.38 7.87
CA HIS A 123 -12.05 -9.48 8.92
C HIS A 123 -11.37 -10.24 10.06
N THR A 124 -11.92 -11.39 10.44
CA THR A 124 -11.37 -12.21 11.53
C THR A 124 -10.00 -12.73 11.13
N LEU A 125 -9.88 -13.27 9.92
CA LEU A 125 -8.61 -13.73 9.35
C LEU A 125 -7.58 -12.61 9.23
N THR A 126 -8.01 -11.43 8.79
CA THR A 126 -7.14 -10.25 8.64
C THR A 126 -6.59 -9.81 9.99
N ARG A 127 -7.46 -9.69 11.00
CA ARG A 127 -7.06 -9.37 12.38
C ARG A 127 -6.06 -10.39 12.93
N GLU A 128 -6.31 -11.68 12.76
CA GLU A 128 -5.39 -12.74 13.20
C GLU A 128 -4.02 -12.65 12.55
N ARG A 129 -3.98 -12.39 11.23
CA ARG A 129 -2.73 -12.19 10.47
C ARG A 129 -1.96 -10.97 10.96
N LEU A 130 -2.65 -9.85 11.20
CA LEU A 130 -2.04 -8.63 11.71
C LEU A 130 -1.41 -8.83 13.10
N ILE A 131 -2.15 -9.44 14.03
CA ILE A 131 -1.63 -9.74 15.38
C ILE A 131 -0.36 -10.58 15.29
N ARG A 132 -0.39 -11.64 14.47
CA ARG A 132 0.75 -12.52 14.27
C ARG A 132 1.94 -11.74 13.71
N ARG A 133 1.71 -10.92 12.68
CA ARG A 133 2.77 -10.12 12.06
C ARG A 133 3.41 -9.16 13.06
N HIS A 134 2.63 -8.42 13.85
CA HIS A 134 3.19 -7.49 14.85
C HIS A 134 4.13 -8.17 15.85
N ILE A 135 3.87 -9.44 16.19
CA ILE A 135 4.75 -10.24 17.06
C ILE A 135 5.99 -10.69 16.29
N GLU A 136 5.81 -11.24 15.08
CA GLU A 136 6.90 -11.77 14.24
C GLU A 136 7.90 -10.68 13.82
N THR A 137 7.42 -9.47 13.50
CA THR A 137 8.25 -8.32 13.12
C THR A 137 8.80 -7.56 14.33
N GLY A 138 8.40 -7.93 15.55
CA GLY A 138 8.82 -7.30 16.79
C GLY A 138 8.29 -5.88 17.00
N VAL A 139 7.26 -5.48 16.24
CA VAL A 139 6.54 -4.21 16.45
C VAL A 139 5.93 -4.19 17.85
N GLU A 140 5.39 -5.32 18.31
CA GLU A 140 4.89 -5.49 19.68
C GLU A 140 5.47 -6.73 20.35
N GLN A 141 5.84 -6.59 21.63
CA GLN A 141 6.52 -7.66 22.38
C GLN A 141 5.57 -8.68 23.01
N THR A 142 4.27 -8.37 23.08
CA THR A 142 3.27 -9.24 23.71
C THR A 142 2.03 -9.37 22.85
N ALA A 143 1.36 -10.51 22.93
CA ALA A 143 0.10 -10.74 22.23
C ALA A 143 -1.00 -9.74 22.62
N SER A 144 -1.02 -9.26 23.87
CA SER A 144 -1.98 -8.24 24.32
C SER A 144 -1.70 -6.88 23.70
N ALA A 145 -0.42 -6.47 23.63
CA ALA A 145 -0.05 -5.20 23.01
C ALA A 145 -0.30 -5.22 21.50
N ALA A 146 0.02 -6.33 20.83
CA ALA A 146 -0.30 -6.55 19.42
C ALA A 146 -1.81 -6.44 19.15
N GLN A 147 -2.65 -7.09 19.96
CA GLN A 147 -4.11 -6.97 19.85
C GLN A 147 -4.60 -5.54 20.02
N ASN A 148 -4.14 -4.84 21.06
CA ASN A 148 -4.53 -3.45 21.30
C ASN A 148 -4.13 -2.52 20.14
N ARG A 149 -2.94 -2.72 19.57
CA ARG A 149 -2.47 -1.95 18.40
C ARG A 149 -3.32 -2.23 17.17
N VAL A 150 -3.59 -3.50 16.88
CA VAL A 150 -4.41 -3.93 15.75
C VAL A 150 -5.83 -3.37 15.86
N ASP A 151 -6.47 -3.54 17.01
CA ASP A 151 -7.85 -3.10 17.22
C ASP A 151 -7.96 -1.57 17.29
N GLY A 152 -6.95 -0.90 17.84
CA GLY A 152 -6.94 0.56 18.03
C GLY A 152 -6.38 1.37 16.86
N SER A 153 -5.85 0.71 15.82
CA SER A 153 -5.30 1.40 14.65
C SER A 153 -5.61 0.65 13.35
N ASP A 154 -5.07 -0.56 13.16
CA ASP A 154 -5.16 -1.27 11.87
C ASP A 154 -6.62 -1.57 11.48
N MET A 155 -7.42 -2.08 12.41
CA MET A 155 -8.84 -2.39 12.17
C MET A 155 -9.69 -1.13 12.01
N LEU A 156 -9.35 -0.04 12.71
CA LEU A 156 -10.02 1.24 12.50
C LEU A 156 -9.74 1.80 11.10
N ASN A 157 -8.50 1.66 10.63
CA ASN A 157 -8.11 2.04 9.28
C ASN A 157 -8.83 1.16 8.24
N ALA A 158 -8.90 -0.15 8.46
CA ALA A 158 -9.61 -1.09 7.58
C ALA A 158 -11.10 -0.73 7.47
N GLN A 159 -11.79 -0.51 8.60
CA GLN A 159 -13.19 -0.08 8.60
C GLN A 159 -13.36 1.26 7.89
N PHE A 160 -12.47 2.22 8.15
CA PHE A 160 -12.52 3.54 7.53
C PHE A 160 -12.44 3.48 6.00
N ILE A 161 -11.59 2.58 5.46
CA ILE A 161 -11.46 2.32 4.03
C ILE A 161 -12.74 1.70 3.48
N GLN A 162 -13.27 0.66 4.13
CA GLN A 162 -14.48 -0.02 3.68
C GLN A 162 -15.70 0.91 3.62
N ASP A 163 -15.85 1.77 4.62
CA ASP A 163 -16.93 2.77 4.67
C ASP A 163 -16.83 3.82 3.57
N ARG A 164 -15.65 3.96 2.94
CA ARG A 164 -15.30 5.02 1.99
C ARG A 164 -14.55 4.46 0.78
N LEU A 165 -14.92 3.27 0.34
CA LEU A 165 -14.31 2.68 -0.85
C LEU A 165 -15.00 3.25 -2.09
N ILE A 166 -14.22 3.76 -3.05
CA ILE A 166 -14.78 4.12 -4.35
C ILE A 166 -15.30 2.87 -5.08
N LYS A 167 -16.08 3.08 -6.14
CA LYS A 167 -16.47 1.97 -7.03
C LYS A 167 -15.22 1.33 -7.66
N THR A 168 -15.09 0.03 -7.48
CA THR A 168 -14.01 -0.79 -8.06
C THR A 168 -14.46 -1.53 -9.31
N ASP A 169 -13.51 -1.86 -10.18
CA ASP A 169 -13.77 -2.59 -11.43
C ASP A 169 -13.75 -4.10 -11.20
N VAL A 170 -12.87 -4.56 -10.29
CA VAL A 170 -12.73 -5.97 -9.90
C VAL A 170 -12.63 -6.07 -8.38
N THR A 171 -13.31 -7.04 -7.80
CA THR A 171 -13.10 -7.47 -6.42
C THR A 171 -12.58 -8.90 -6.41
N VAL A 172 -11.43 -9.11 -5.78
CA VAL A 172 -10.84 -10.42 -5.57
C VAL A 172 -11.06 -10.81 -4.11
N VAL A 173 -11.85 -11.87 -3.91
CA VAL A 173 -12.16 -12.35 -2.55
C VAL A 173 -11.17 -13.43 -2.16
N HIS A 174 -10.43 -13.20 -1.08
CA HIS A 174 -9.57 -14.20 -0.48
C HIS A 174 -10.42 -15.26 0.25
N VAL A 175 -10.46 -16.46 -0.31
CA VAL A 175 -11.12 -17.63 0.31
C VAL A 175 -10.08 -18.46 1.04
N LYS A 176 -10.29 -18.73 2.33
CA LYS A 176 -9.48 -19.69 3.08
C LYS A 176 -9.80 -21.09 2.54
N SER A 177 -8.85 -21.75 1.87
CA SER A 177 -9.05 -23.13 1.44
C SER A 177 -8.92 -24.07 2.65
N GLU A 178 -9.87 -24.98 2.82
CA GLU A 178 -9.65 -26.17 3.66
C GLU A 178 -8.76 -27.15 2.88
N GLY A 179 -7.64 -27.58 3.48
CA GLY A 179 -6.80 -28.66 2.93
C GLY A 179 -5.58 -28.23 2.10
N PHE A 180 -5.04 -27.02 2.28
CA PHE A 180 -3.71 -26.68 1.76
C PHE A 180 -2.71 -26.57 2.91
N ASP A 181 -1.90 -27.62 3.06
CA ASP A 181 -0.93 -27.90 4.12
C ASP A 181 0.43 -27.21 3.93
N GLY A 182 0.48 -26.13 3.15
CA GLY A 182 1.59 -25.17 3.13
C GLY A 182 2.92 -25.69 2.55
N GLU A 183 3.07 -26.99 2.33
CA GLU A 183 4.25 -27.53 1.65
C GLU A 183 4.07 -27.48 0.13
N GLY A 184 4.61 -26.44 -0.51
CA GLY A 184 5.01 -26.53 -1.92
C GLY A 184 4.63 -25.39 -2.85
N VAL A 185 3.84 -24.39 -2.46
CA VAL A 185 3.60 -23.19 -3.26
C VAL A 185 3.45 -21.95 -2.38
N GLU A 186 4.59 -21.41 -1.93
CA GLU A 186 4.71 -20.07 -1.31
C GLU A 186 4.62 -18.95 -2.38
N ARG A 187 3.74 -19.12 -3.38
CA ARG A 187 3.49 -18.14 -4.45
C ARG A 187 2.01 -18.09 -4.81
N ASN A 188 1.16 -18.07 -3.80
CA ASN A 188 -0.13 -17.43 -3.96
C ASN A 188 0.14 -15.93 -3.96
N VAL A 189 -0.28 -15.22 -5.00
CA VAL A 189 -0.24 -13.76 -5.11
C VAL A 189 -1.12 -13.19 -3.99
N CYS A 190 -0.53 -13.13 -2.81
CA CYS A 190 -0.99 -12.37 -1.67
C CYS A 190 -0.32 -11.02 -1.88
N PHE A 191 -1.06 -10.01 -2.34
CA PHE A 191 -0.72 -8.64 -1.97
C PHE A 191 -0.93 -8.60 -0.46
N GLN A 192 0.13 -8.98 0.25
CA GLN A 192 0.21 -8.79 1.67
C GLN A 192 0.15 -7.29 1.84
N LEU A 193 -0.99 -6.78 2.32
CA LEU A 193 -1.10 -5.40 2.75
C LEU A 193 -0.03 -5.21 3.82
N ASP A 194 1.13 -4.70 3.42
CA ASP A 194 2.13 -4.22 4.35
C ASP A 194 1.44 -3.13 5.16
N ALA A 195 1.16 -3.45 6.42
CA ALA A 195 1.04 -2.43 7.44
C ALA A 195 2.35 -2.56 8.20
N SER A 196 3.24 -1.65 7.84
CA SER A 196 4.56 -1.36 8.42
C SER A 196 4.73 -1.74 9.89
#